data_AF-A0A7W0SGW8-F1
#
_entry.id   AF-A0A7W0SGW8-F1
#
_cell.length_a   1.000
_cell.length_b   1.000
_cell.length_c   1.000
_cell.angle_alpha   90.00
_cell.angle_beta   90.00
_cell.angle_gamma   90.00
#
_symmetry.space_group_name_H-M   'P 1'
#
loop_
_entity.id
_entity.type
_entity.pdbx_description
1 polymer ?
#
loop_
_entity_poly.entity_id
_entity_poly.type
_entity_poly.pdbx_seq_one_letter_code
_entity_poly.pdbx_strand_id
1 'polypeptide(L)'
;LGAVRVLVLGPASSREVAEARDAALELVVSDGEVPEGVRVHLKLDPGMGRWGLSELPSPTRDVVGVMSHLASADLDAAFTETQVERFAEATRPFAELTRHLANSAGALRYPSARFDAARCGIALYGISPFGDDPAVDGLEPALRWESQLSQVKLLAPGEGTGYGRRWVAEAPTWIGTVPVGYADGFRRGLTGTEVRVAGEPRRVVGTVSMDAFAVELDRELPVGTPVTLLGHGVSAEAHARVAGTIAYELVTGINSSPERARRMVTDS
;
A
#
# COMPACT_ATOMS: atom_id res chain seq x y z
N LEU A 1 -26.98 12.67 5.27
CA LEU A 1 -25.85 11.93 4.64
C LEU A 1 -26.49 10.95 3.67
N GLY A 2 -26.22 11.06 2.37
CA GLY A 2 -26.76 10.13 1.37
C GLY A 2 -26.29 8.70 1.64
N ALA A 3 -26.96 7.70 1.06
CA ALA A 3 -26.53 6.31 1.15
C ALA A 3 -25.11 6.15 0.59
N VAL A 4 -24.25 5.41 1.30
CA VAL A 4 -22.88 5.10 0.85
C VAL A 4 -22.97 4.19 -0.37
N ARG A 5 -22.31 4.59 -1.47
CA ARG A 5 -22.18 3.76 -2.68
C ARG A 5 -20.92 2.91 -2.55
N VAL A 6 -21.05 1.61 -2.78
CA VAL A 6 -19.92 0.67 -2.76
C VAL A 6 -19.71 0.12 -4.17
N LEU A 7 -18.53 0.37 -4.74
CA LEU A 7 -18.14 -0.09 -6.07
C LEU A 7 -17.15 -1.26 -5.96
N VAL A 8 -17.48 -2.38 -6.58
CA VAL A 8 -16.58 -3.53 -6.72
C VAL A 8 -15.72 -3.35 -7.98
N LEU A 9 -14.41 -3.18 -7.79
CA LEU A 9 -13.46 -2.87 -8.88
C LEU A 9 -13.00 -4.09 -9.69
N GLY A 10 -13.17 -5.30 -9.13
CA GLY A 10 -12.83 -6.56 -9.78
C GLY A 10 -13.93 -7.04 -10.73
N PRO A 11 -13.64 -8.01 -11.60
CA PRO A 11 -14.66 -8.66 -12.41
C PRO A 11 -15.66 -9.39 -11.52
N ALA A 12 -16.91 -9.51 -11.99
CA ALA A 12 -17.98 -10.24 -11.30
C ALA A 12 -18.51 -11.37 -12.19
N SER A 13 -18.63 -12.56 -11.62
CA SER A 13 -19.35 -13.70 -12.19
C SER A 13 -20.86 -13.53 -12.09
N SER A 14 -21.62 -14.36 -12.82
CA SER A 14 -23.08 -14.30 -12.83
C SER A 14 -23.72 -14.50 -11.44
N ARG A 15 -23.10 -15.29 -10.57
CA ARG A 15 -23.56 -15.45 -9.18
C ARG A 15 -23.36 -14.17 -8.37
N GLU A 16 -22.20 -13.53 -8.54
CA GLU A 16 -21.85 -12.28 -7.86
C GLU A 16 -22.74 -11.12 -8.31
N VAL A 17 -23.28 -11.14 -9.53
CA VAL A 17 -24.26 -10.13 -10.01
C VAL A 17 -25.55 -10.16 -9.19
N ALA A 18 -26.08 -11.34 -8.86
CA ALA A 18 -27.29 -11.45 -8.05
C ALA A 18 -27.05 -10.96 -6.61
N GLU A 19 -25.95 -11.40 -6.01
CA GLU A 19 -25.55 -10.98 -4.66
C GLU A 19 -25.29 -9.47 -4.59
N ALA A 20 -24.66 -8.88 -5.62
CA ALA A 20 -24.42 -7.45 -5.73
C ALA A 20 -25.73 -6.64 -5.82
N ARG A 21 -26.72 -7.14 -6.57
CA ARG A 21 -28.04 -6.51 -6.65
C ARG A 21 -28.73 -6.47 -5.28
N ASP A 22 -28.76 -7.60 -4.58
CA ASP A 22 -29.40 -7.71 -3.26
C ASP A 22 -28.72 -6.83 -2.22
N ALA A 23 -27.40 -6.66 -2.33
CA ALA A 23 -26.59 -5.80 -1.45
C ALA A 23 -26.49 -4.33 -1.91
N ALA A 24 -27.18 -3.94 -2.99
CA ALA A 24 -27.12 -2.60 -3.59
C ALA A 24 -25.69 -2.11 -3.91
N LEU A 25 -24.82 -3.03 -4.34
CA LEU A 25 -23.47 -2.74 -4.81
C LEU A 25 -23.49 -2.23 -6.26
N GLU A 26 -22.46 -1.48 -6.62
CA GLU A 26 -22.14 -1.13 -8.00
C GLU A 26 -21.01 -2.02 -8.50
N LEU A 27 -21.07 -2.42 -9.77
CA LEU A 27 -20.09 -3.31 -10.38
C LEU A 27 -19.29 -2.61 -11.47
N VAL A 28 -18.07 -3.09 -11.73
CA VAL A 28 -17.29 -2.70 -12.91
C VAL A 28 -17.49 -3.73 -14.01
N VAL A 29 -17.84 -3.26 -15.21
CA VAL A 29 -17.88 -4.07 -16.43
C VAL A 29 -16.61 -3.80 -17.22
N SER A 30 -15.76 -4.81 -17.35
CA SER A 30 -14.49 -4.75 -18.09
C SER A 30 -14.51 -5.53 -19.40
N ASP A 31 -15.50 -6.39 -19.57
CA ASP A 31 -15.70 -7.32 -20.68
C ASP A 31 -17.14 -7.83 -20.68
N GLY A 32 -17.59 -8.41 -21.80
CA GLY A 32 -18.91 -9.00 -21.92
C GLY A 32 -20.06 -7.99 -21.97
N GLU A 33 -21.27 -8.49 -21.72
CA GLU A 33 -22.50 -7.71 -21.75
C GLU A 33 -22.76 -7.00 -20.41
N VAL A 34 -23.45 -5.86 -20.48
CA VAL A 34 -23.88 -5.12 -19.29
C VAL A 34 -24.99 -5.90 -18.59
N PRO A 35 -24.82 -6.34 -17.33
CA PRO A 35 -25.87 -7.04 -16.60
C PRO A 35 -27.06 -6.13 -16.31
N GLU A 36 -28.28 -6.67 -16.44
CA GLU A 36 -29.50 -5.92 -16.16
C GLU A 36 -29.79 -5.82 -14.66
N GLY A 37 -30.39 -4.71 -14.23
CA GLY A 37 -30.93 -4.54 -12.89
C GLY A 37 -29.86 -4.44 -11.79
N VAL A 38 -28.62 -4.10 -12.14
CA VAL A 38 -27.55 -3.76 -11.21
C VAL A 38 -26.82 -2.53 -11.74
N ARG A 39 -26.49 -1.58 -10.86
CA ARG A 39 -25.79 -0.36 -11.27
C ARG A 39 -24.36 -0.69 -11.67
N VAL A 40 -23.90 -0.24 -12.82
CA VAL A 40 -22.56 -0.55 -13.32
C VAL A 40 -21.74 0.67 -13.73
N HIS A 41 -20.42 0.49 -13.72
CA HIS A 41 -19.44 1.38 -14.30
C HIS A 41 -18.71 0.68 -15.44
N LEU A 42 -18.73 1.27 -16.64
CA LEU A 42 -17.99 0.73 -17.78
C LEU A 42 -16.52 1.08 -17.66
N LYS A 43 -15.63 0.10 -17.78
CA LYS A 43 -14.19 0.30 -17.70
C LYS A 43 -13.56 0.33 -19.09
N LEU A 44 -13.03 1.49 -19.47
CA LEU A 44 -12.23 1.67 -20.68
C LEU A 44 -10.77 1.30 -20.39
N ASP A 45 -10.10 0.63 -21.33
CA ASP A 45 -8.64 0.48 -21.33
C ASP A 45 -7.97 1.45 -22.33
N PRO A 46 -7.44 2.61 -21.87
CA PRO A 46 -6.75 3.58 -22.72
C PRO A 46 -5.28 3.21 -22.96
N GLY A 47 -4.80 2.07 -22.45
CA GLY A 47 -3.42 1.61 -22.61
C GLY A 47 -2.77 0.99 -21.35
N MET A 48 -3.52 0.69 -20.29
CA MET A 48 -2.99 -0.05 -19.13
C MET A 48 -2.80 -1.54 -19.45
N GLY A 49 -3.61 -2.10 -20.35
CA GLY A 49 -3.49 -3.47 -20.84
C GLY A 49 -3.84 -4.56 -19.81
N ARG A 50 -4.68 -4.24 -18.81
CA ARG A 50 -5.01 -5.15 -17.71
C ARG A 50 -6.46 -5.66 -17.76
N TRP A 51 -7.40 -4.74 -17.62
CA TRP A 51 -8.84 -5.00 -17.63
C TRP A 51 -9.53 -3.77 -18.22
N GLY A 52 -10.42 -3.97 -19.19
CA GLY A 52 -11.23 -2.90 -19.75
C GLY A 52 -11.61 -3.18 -21.19
N LEU A 53 -12.67 -2.51 -21.61
CA LEU A 53 -13.20 -2.52 -22.96
C LEU A 53 -12.28 -1.69 -23.86
N SER A 54 -12.12 -2.12 -25.11
CA SER A 54 -11.43 -1.33 -26.14
C SER A 54 -12.23 -0.09 -26.54
N GLU A 55 -13.56 -0.19 -26.47
CA GLU A 55 -14.50 0.88 -26.79
C GLU A 55 -15.67 0.84 -25.79
N LEU A 56 -16.23 2.01 -25.47
CA LEU A 56 -17.38 2.09 -24.57
C LEU A 56 -18.67 1.84 -25.37
N PRO A 57 -19.49 0.83 -24.99
CA PRO A 57 -20.80 0.62 -25.62
C PRO A 57 -21.76 1.76 -25.26
N SER A 58 -22.85 1.87 -26.03
CA SER A 58 -23.96 2.76 -25.69
C SER A 58 -24.49 2.42 -24.28
N PRO A 59 -24.69 3.42 -23.41
CA PRO A 59 -25.06 3.15 -22.03
C PRO A 59 -26.51 2.67 -21.93
N THR A 60 -26.74 1.64 -21.13
CA THR A 60 -28.09 1.24 -20.71
C THR A 60 -28.53 2.06 -19.49
N ARG A 61 -29.79 1.96 -19.08
CA ARG A 61 -30.32 2.65 -17.88
C ARG A 61 -29.56 2.30 -16.58
N ASP A 62 -28.89 1.16 -16.57
CA ASP A 62 -28.18 0.61 -15.42
C ASP A 62 -26.71 1.09 -15.39
N VAL A 63 -26.22 1.70 -16.46
CA VAL A 63 -24.89 2.32 -16.50
C VAL A 63 -24.93 3.66 -15.78
N VAL A 64 -24.17 3.78 -14.69
CA VAL A 64 -24.14 4.97 -13.83
C VAL A 64 -22.78 5.68 -13.83
N GLY A 65 -21.78 5.10 -14.48
CA GLY A 65 -20.46 5.68 -14.58
C GLY A 65 -19.57 5.05 -15.64
N VAL A 66 -18.48 5.74 -15.94
CA VAL A 66 -17.41 5.28 -16.84
C VAL A 66 -16.07 5.54 -16.17
N MET A 67 -15.15 4.61 -16.34
CA MET A 67 -13.91 4.62 -15.57
C MET A 67 -12.72 4.11 -16.36
N SER A 68 -11.54 4.55 -15.94
CA SER A 68 -10.29 3.89 -16.28
C SER A 68 -9.28 4.03 -15.15
N HIS A 69 -8.06 3.52 -15.33
CA HIS A 69 -7.00 3.57 -14.34
C HIS A 69 -5.69 4.02 -14.97
N LEU A 70 -5.06 5.01 -14.33
CA LEU A 70 -3.73 5.47 -14.73
C LEU A 70 -2.70 4.40 -14.37
N ALA A 71 -1.84 4.07 -15.33
CA ALA A 71 -0.83 3.03 -15.14
C ALA A 71 0.46 3.56 -14.50
N SER A 72 0.79 4.82 -14.77
CA SER A 72 2.11 5.40 -14.45
C SER A 72 2.01 6.82 -13.90
N ALA A 73 0.90 7.17 -13.23
CA ALA A 73 0.71 8.50 -12.64
C ALA A 73 1.77 8.87 -11.58
N ASP A 74 2.51 7.88 -11.09
CA ASP A 74 3.61 7.98 -10.15
C ASP A 74 4.99 8.06 -10.82
N LEU A 75 5.13 7.75 -12.12
CA LEU A 75 6.43 7.51 -12.77
C LEU A 75 6.61 8.17 -14.15
N ASP A 76 5.56 8.26 -14.98
CA ASP A 76 5.63 8.74 -16.36
C ASP A 76 4.53 9.76 -16.65
N ALA A 77 4.90 11.04 -16.61
CA ALA A 77 3.97 12.15 -16.80
C ALA A 77 3.41 12.21 -18.23
N ALA A 78 4.24 11.98 -19.25
CA ALA A 78 3.82 12.07 -20.64
C ALA A 78 2.82 10.97 -21.00
N PHE A 79 3.08 9.74 -20.54
CA PHE A 79 2.12 8.65 -20.71
C PHE A 79 0.83 8.90 -19.93
N THR A 80 0.94 9.42 -18.70
CA THR A 80 -0.22 9.78 -17.88
C THR A 80 -1.11 10.82 -18.56
N GLU A 81 -0.52 11.89 -19.09
CA GLU A 81 -1.25 12.91 -19.87
C GLU A 81 -1.94 12.30 -21.08
N THR A 82 -1.24 11.42 -21.82
CA THR A 82 -1.83 10.69 -22.94
C THR A 82 -3.04 9.84 -22.51
N GLN A 83 -2.96 9.14 -21.37
CA GLN A 83 -4.09 8.37 -20.84
C GLN A 83 -5.27 9.28 -20.45
N VAL A 84 -4.99 10.44 -19.86
CA VAL A 84 -6.01 11.44 -19.49
C VAL A 84 -6.72 11.96 -20.72
N GLU A 85 -6.00 12.35 -21.76
CA GLU A 85 -6.56 12.85 -23.02
C GLU A 85 -7.44 11.79 -23.71
N ARG A 86 -6.95 10.55 -23.83
CA ARG A 86 -7.71 9.44 -24.42
C ARG A 86 -9.00 9.17 -23.66
N PHE A 87 -8.92 9.17 -22.33
CA PHE A 87 -10.11 8.98 -21.49
C PHE A 87 -11.09 10.14 -21.63
N ALA A 88 -10.61 11.38 -21.66
CA ALA A 88 -11.46 12.56 -21.86
C ALA A 88 -12.20 12.54 -23.20
N GLU A 89 -11.50 12.18 -24.29
CA GLU A 89 -12.07 12.05 -25.62
C GLU A 89 -13.15 10.95 -25.67
N ALA A 90 -12.80 9.74 -25.24
CA ALA A 90 -13.67 8.58 -25.30
C ALA A 90 -14.91 8.71 -24.41
N THR A 91 -14.83 9.46 -23.32
CA THR A 91 -15.94 9.66 -22.38
C THR A 91 -16.74 10.93 -22.62
N ARG A 92 -16.38 11.76 -23.61
CA ARG A 92 -17.13 12.98 -23.96
C ARG A 92 -18.62 12.70 -24.25
N PRO A 93 -19.01 11.62 -24.96
CA PRO A 93 -20.41 11.30 -25.20
C PRO A 93 -21.19 10.85 -23.94
N PHE A 94 -20.51 10.63 -22.82
CA PHE A 94 -21.04 10.07 -21.57
C PHE A 94 -20.98 11.10 -20.44
N ALA A 95 -21.09 12.39 -20.75
CA ALA A 95 -20.88 13.49 -19.81
C ALA A 95 -21.91 13.55 -18.67
N GLU A 96 -23.06 12.89 -18.83
CA GLU A 96 -24.11 12.73 -17.82
C GLU A 96 -23.82 11.62 -16.79
N LEU A 97 -22.87 10.72 -17.10
CA LEU A 97 -22.44 9.65 -16.21
C LEU A 97 -21.32 10.10 -15.29
N THR A 98 -21.13 9.42 -14.16
CA THR A 98 -19.96 9.69 -13.31
C THR A 98 -18.69 9.24 -14.02
N ARG A 99 -17.76 10.15 -14.34
CA ARG A 99 -16.46 9.80 -14.93
C ARG A 99 -15.38 9.83 -13.86
N HIS A 100 -14.61 8.76 -13.75
CA HIS A 100 -13.51 8.72 -12.79
C HIS A 100 -12.28 7.95 -13.28
N LEU A 101 -11.13 8.63 -13.21
CA LEU A 101 -9.84 8.13 -13.72
C LEU A 101 -8.78 8.07 -12.62
N ALA A 102 -8.63 9.16 -11.86
CA ALA A 102 -7.58 9.33 -10.86
C ALA A 102 -7.55 8.21 -9.79
N ASN A 103 -6.38 7.58 -9.64
CA ASN A 103 -5.95 6.92 -8.41
C ASN A 103 -5.31 7.97 -7.46
N SER A 104 -4.65 7.55 -6.37
CA SER A 104 -3.98 8.48 -5.44
C SER A 104 -2.98 9.42 -6.15
N ALA A 105 -2.08 8.89 -6.98
CA ALA A 105 -1.09 9.71 -7.70
C ALA A 105 -1.76 10.71 -8.65
N GLY A 106 -2.73 10.24 -9.44
CA GLY A 106 -3.54 11.09 -10.33
C GLY A 106 -4.28 12.20 -9.56
N ALA A 107 -4.87 11.87 -8.43
CA ALA A 107 -5.63 12.83 -7.63
C ALA A 107 -4.72 13.93 -7.05
N LEU A 108 -3.52 13.57 -6.59
CA LEU A 108 -2.58 14.52 -6.01
C LEU A 108 -1.99 15.45 -7.06
N ARG A 109 -1.40 14.90 -8.13
CA ARG A 109 -0.54 15.66 -9.06
C ARG A 109 -1.16 15.98 -10.42
N TYR A 110 -2.32 15.42 -10.78
CA TYR A 110 -2.97 15.63 -12.09
C TYR A 110 -4.40 16.15 -11.95
N PRO A 111 -4.62 17.47 -11.82
CA PRO A 111 -5.96 18.06 -11.74
C PRO A 111 -6.88 17.63 -12.89
N SER A 112 -6.34 17.46 -14.11
CA SER A 112 -7.06 17.00 -15.29
C SER A 112 -7.56 15.55 -15.20
N ALA A 113 -7.01 14.73 -14.30
CA ALA A 113 -7.42 13.34 -14.11
C ALA A 113 -8.56 13.14 -13.09
N ARG A 114 -8.98 14.21 -12.40
CA ARG A 114 -9.94 14.10 -11.28
C ARG A 114 -11.39 13.89 -11.75
N PHE A 115 -11.77 14.44 -12.91
CA PHE A 115 -13.13 14.38 -13.46
C PHE A 115 -14.20 14.58 -12.36
N ASP A 116 -15.17 13.65 -12.27
CA ASP A 116 -16.31 13.76 -11.35
C ASP A 116 -16.04 13.04 -10.01
N ALA A 117 -15.06 12.13 -9.97
CA ALA A 117 -14.60 11.46 -8.74
C ALA A 117 -13.17 10.92 -8.86
N ALA A 118 -12.46 10.86 -7.72
CA ALA A 118 -11.15 10.21 -7.59
C ALA A 118 -11.22 8.99 -6.68
N ARG A 119 -10.46 7.94 -7.01
CA ARG A 119 -10.37 6.70 -6.24
C ARG A 119 -9.04 6.66 -5.48
N CYS A 120 -8.94 7.51 -4.46
CA CYS A 120 -7.77 7.57 -3.58
C CYS A 120 -7.67 6.28 -2.76
N GLY A 121 -6.51 5.62 -2.84
CA GLY A 121 -6.18 4.42 -2.06
C GLY A 121 -5.08 4.74 -1.05
N ILE A 122 -3.82 4.55 -1.44
CA ILE A 122 -2.65 4.66 -0.56
C ILE A 122 -2.52 5.97 0.18
N ALA A 123 -2.90 7.07 -0.49
CA ALA A 123 -2.87 8.41 0.10
C ALA A 123 -3.82 8.53 1.30
N LEU A 124 -4.92 7.77 1.35
CA LEU A 124 -5.83 7.76 2.51
C LEU A 124 -5.16 7.19 3.77
N TYR A 125 -4.11 6.40 3.61
CA TYR A 125 -3.32 5.83 4.71
C TYR A 125 -2.08 6.67 5.06
N GLY A 126 -1.95 7.84 4.42
CA GLY A 126 -0.82 8.74 4.63
C GLY A 126 0.49 8.25 4.02
N ILE A 127 0.42 7.37 3.02
CA ILE A 127 1.58 6.77 2.37
C ILE A 127 1.73 7.37 0.97
N SER A 128 2.94 7.76 0.61
CA SER A 128 3.21 8.37 -0.69
C SER A 128 3.07 7.35 -1.82
N PRO A 129 2.31 7.64 -2.89
CA PRO A 129 2.31 6.82 -4.09
C PRO A 129 3.61 6.97 -4.90
N PHE A 130 4.46 7.95 -4.61
CA PHE A 130 5.68 8.28 -5.37
C PHE A 130 6.96 7.71 -4.74
N GLY A 131 6.87 7.11 -3.55
CA GLY A 131 8.02 6.54 -2.83
C GLY A 131 8.97 7.58 -2.19
N ASP A 132 8.58 8.85 -2.22
CA ASP A 132 9.23 9.98 -1.55
C ASP A 132 8.67 10.18 -0.12
N ASP A 133 9.01 11.30 0.51
CA ASP A 133 8.47 11.66 1.83
C ASP A 133 6.97 12.04 1.70
N PRO A 134 6.05 11.36 2.41
CA PRO A 134 4.62 11.64 2.34
C PRO A 134 4.26 13.10 2.67
N ALA A 135 5.06 13.80 3.47
CA ALA A 135 4.81 15.19 3.82
C ALA A 135 4.89 16.14 2.60
N VAL A 136 5.57 15.75 1.51
CA VAL A 136 5.68 16.54 0.28
C VAL A 136 4.30 16.79 -0.35
N ASP A 137 3.42 15.79 -0.30
CA ASP A 137 2.05 15.88 -0.81
C ASP A 137 1.01 16.12 0.31
N GLY A 138 1.48 16.54 1.50
CA GLY A 138 0.61 16.83 2.65
C GLY A 138 -0.03 15.60 3.29
N LEU A 139 0.58 14.42 3.12
CA LEU A 139 0.06 13.16 3.66
C LEU A 139 0.61 12.91 5.08
N GLU A 140 -0.27 12.46 5.98
CA GLU A 140 0.10 12.10 7.35
C GLU A 140 -0.04 10.58 7.57
N PRO A 141 1.06 9.84 7.80
CA PRO A 141 1.03 8.40 8.00
C PRO A 141 0.10 7.96 9.15
N ALA A 142 -0.89 7.12 8.82
CA ALA A 142 -1.90 6.65 9.78
C ALA A 142 -1.50 5.38 10.56
N LEU A 143 -0.52 4.62 10.06
CA LEU A 143 -0.10 3.35 10.64
C LEU A 143 1.08 3.54 11.60
N ARG A 144 1.02 2.87 12.75
CA ARG A 144 2.15 2.68 13.66
C ARG A 144 2.37 1.19 13.91
N TRP A 145 3.63 0.78 13.93
CA TRP A 145 4.02 -0.59 14.25
C TRP A 145 5.18 -0.58 15.24
N GLU A 146 4.94 -1.17 16.40
CA GLU A 146 5.83 -1.07 17.57
C GLU A 146 6.09 -2.45 18.16
N SER A 147 7.25 -2.59 18.79
CA SER A 147 7.71 -3.78 19.48
C SER A 147 8.65 -3.35 20.62
N GLN A 148 9.45 -4.29 21.13
CA GLN A 148 10.43 -4.04 22.18
C GLN A 148 11.62 -4.99 22.05
N LEU A 149 12.74 -4.68 22.69
CA LEU A 149 13.86 -5.62 22.79
C LEU A 149 13.44 -6.81 23.66
N SER A 150 13.54 -8.03 23.14
CA SER A 150 13.29 -9.28 23.88
C SER A 150 14.56 -9.88 24.48
N GLN A 151 15.71 -9.58 23.90
CA GLN A 151 17.02 -9.99 24.38
C GLN A 151 18.07 -8.95 23.98
N VAL A 152 19.07 -8.73 24.85
CA VAL A 152 20.24 -7.92 24.55
C VAL A 152 21.48 -8.71 24.94
N LYS A 153 22.49 -8.74 24.05
CA LYS A 153 23.74 -9.46 24.28
C LYS A 153 24.92 -8.74 23.65
N LEU A 154 26.08 -8.84 24.28
CA LEU A 154 27.35 -8.41 23.70
C LEU A 154 27.92 -9.55 22.86
N LEU A 155 28.20 -9.28 21.59
CA LEU A 155 28.93 -10.20 20.71
C LEU A 155 30.40 -9.81 20.66
N ALA A 156 31.28 -10.80 20.77
CA ALA A 156 32.72 -10.64 20.58
C ALA A 156 33.08 -10.62 19.08
N PRO A 157 34.26 -10.10 18.71
CA PRO A 157 34.76 -10.18 17.33
C PRO A 157 34.74 -11.63 16.81
N GLY A 158 34.17 -11.84 15.63
CA GLY A 158 34.00 -13.18 15.05
C GLY A 158 32.70 -13.89 15.43
N GLU A 159 31.88 -13.37 16.34
CA GLU A 159 30.54 -13.89 16.58
C GLU A 159 29.52 -13.28 15.61
N GLY A 160 28.46 -14.01 15.27
CA GLY A 160 27.48 -13.57 14.27
C GLY A 160 26.04 -13.62 14.79
N THR A 161 25.13 -12.99 14.03
CA THR A 161 23.69 -13.02 14.29
C THR A 161 22.90 -13.31 13.01
N GLY A 162 21.80 -14.04 13.17
CA GLY A 162 20.93 -14.49 12.09
C GLY A 162 21.49 -15.64 11.23
N TYR A 163 20.63 -16.20 10.39
CA TYR A 163 20.94 -17.33 9.53
C TYR A 163 22.07 -17.03 8.52
N GLY A 164 22.87 -18.06 8.24
CA GLY A 164 23.94 -18.02 7.24
C GLY A 164 25.14 -17.16 7.63
N ARG A 165 25.18 -16.63 8.87
CA ARG A 165 26.29 -15.83 9.39
C ARG A 165 26.68 -14.68 8.45
N ARG A 166 25.66 -14.05 7.85
CA ARG A 166 25.80 -12.93 6.90
C ARG A 166 26.28 -11.63 7.56
N TRP A 167 26.11 -11.53 8.88
CA TRP A 167 26.67 -10.46 9.69
C TRP A 167 27.53 -11.09 10.79
N VAL A 168 28.73 -10.55 10.97
CA VAL A 168 29.73 -10.98 11.96
C VAL A 168 30.29 -9.71 12.59
N ALA A 169 30.39 -9.69 13.90
CA ALA A 169 30.95 -8.56 14.63
C ALA A 169 32.45 -8.43 14.34
N GLU A 170 32.89 -7.24 13.95
CA GLU A 170 34.32 -6.91 13.75
C GLU A 170 34.98 -6.38 15.04
N ALA A 171 34.17 -5.86 15.95
CA ALA A 171 34.54 -5.36 17.27
C ALA A 171 33.50 -5.88 18.30
N PRO A 172 33.72 -5.70 19.62
CA PRO A 172 32.67 -5.94 20.60
C PRO A 172 31.42 -5.10 20.28
N THR A 173 30.28 -5.75 20.03
CA THR A 173 29.06 -5.09 19.52
C THR A 173 27.83 -5.56 20.29
N TRP A 174 27.04 -4.62 20.81
CA TRP A 174 25.77 -4.93 21.45
C TRP A 174 24.70 -5.21 20.40
N ILE A 175 24.01 -6.35 20.55
CA ILE A 175 22.92 -6.77 19.68
C ILE A 175 21.63 -6.87 20.46
N GLY A 176 20.61 -6.16 20.00
CA GLY A 176 19.23 -6.31 20.44
C GLY A 176 18.48 -7.29 19.54
N THR A 177 17.67 -8.16 20.12
CA THR A 177 16.71 -9.00 19.38
C THR A 177 15.32 -8.43 19.56
N VAL A 178 14.59 -8.31 18.46
CA VAL A 178 13.20 -7.85 18.41
C VAL A 178 12.31 -9.04 18.05
N PRO A 179 11.25 -9.35 18.82
CA PRO A 179 10.38 -10.51 18.61
C PRO A 179 9.35 -10.25 17.50
N VAL A 180 9.86 -9.91 16.32
CA VAL A 180 9.10 -9.72 15.08
C VAL A 180 9.93 -10.31 13.95
N GLY A 181 9.33 -11.07 13.06
CA GLY A 181 10.02 -11.64 11.91
C GLY A 181 9.17 -11.67 10.65
N TYR A 182 9.59 -12.47 9.68
CA TYR A 182 8.91 -12.51 8.39
C TYR A 182 7.50 -13.12 8.45
N ALA A 183 7.17 -13.91 9.49
CA ALA A 183 5.81 -14.41 9.70
C ALA A 183 4.84 -13.31 10.17
N ASP A 184 5.38 -12.22 10.71
CA ASP A 184 4.64 -11.03 11.14
C ASP A 184 4.55 -9.97 10.02
N GLY A 185 5.25 -10.19 8.90
CA GLY A 185 5.35 -9.26 7.78
C GLY A 185 6.66 -8.47 7.72
N PHE A 186 7.57 -8.63 8.70
CA PHE A 186 8.89 -7.99 8.65
C PHE A 186 9.81 -8.81 7.74
N ARG A 187 9.76 -8.50 6.45
CA ARG A 187 10.33 -9.33 5.38
C ARG A 187 11.85 -9.46 5.50
N ARG A 188 12.41 -10.56 4.99
CA ARG A 188 13.87 -10.77 4.92
C ARG A 188 14.60 -9.68 4.13
N GLY A 189 13.94 -9.10 3.13
CA GLY A 189 14.45 -7.97 2.34
C GLY A 189 14.64 -6.67 3.15
N LEU A 190 14.10 -6.58 4.37
CA LEU A 190 14.31 -5.43 5.26
C LEU A 190 15.65 -5.49 6.02
N THR A 191 16.46 -6.52 5.80
CA THR A 191 17.83 -6.57 6.35
C THR A 191 18.61 -5.35 5.87
N GLY A 192 19.23 -4.62 6.80
CA GLY A 192 19.97 -3.38 6.51
C GLY A 192 19.13 -2.10 6.57
N THR A 193 17.81 -2.20 6.77
CA THR A 193 16.98 -1.02 7.05
C THR A 193 17.23 -0.46 8.46
N GLU A 194 16.64 0.68 8.76
CA GLU A 194 16.70 1.30 10.08
C GLU A 194 15.34 1.23 10.78
N VAL A 195 15.38 0.87 12.06
CA VAL A 195 14.26 1.00 13.00
C VAL A 195 14.67 1.97 14.10
N ARG A 196 13.76 2.39 14.98
CA ARG A 196 14.13 3.21 16.15
C ARG A 196 14.12 2.38 17.42
N VAL A 197 15.20 2.40 18.19
CA VAL A 197 15.29 1.77 19.52
C VAL A 197 15.52 2.87 20.54
N ALA A 198 14.61 3.01 21.51
CA ALA A 198 14.59 4.15 22.44
C ALA A 198 14.61 5.52 21.71
N GLY A 199 13.93 5.63 20.56
CA GLY A 199 13.85 6.85 19.74
C GLY A 199 15.02 7.06 18.78
N GLU A 200 16.14 6.35 18.97
CA GLU A 200 17.35 6.49 18.14
C GLU A 200 17.38 5.50 16.97
N PRO A 201 17.83 5.90 15.77
CA PRO A 201 17.93 5.00 14.63
C PRO A 201 18.95 3.89 14.88
N ARG A 202 18.55 2.65 14.59
CA ARG A 202 19.39 1.44 14.69
C ARG A 202 19.22 0.58 13.46
N ARG A 203 20.34 0.09 12.96
CA ARG A 203 20.39 -0.77 11.78
C ARG A 203 19.94 -2.18 12.10
N VAL A 204 19.09 -2.73 11.25
CA VAL A 204 18.74 -4.15 11.25
C VAL A 204 19.89 -4.96 10.64
N VAL A 205 20.41 -5.93 11.40
CA VAL A 205 21.59 -6.72 11.05
C VAL A 205 21.30 -8.21 11.08
N GLY A 206 22.07 -8.97 10.29
CA GLY A 206 21.87 -10.40 10.12
C GLY A 206 20.58 -10.74 9.37
N THR A 207 20.41 -12.03 9.06
CA THR A 207 19.21 -12.48 8.36
C THR A 207 18.00 -12.45 9.30
N VAL A 208 16.94 -11.72 8.92
CA VAL A 208 15.63 -11.78 9.59
C VAL A 208 15.10 -13.22 9.63
N SER A 209 14.67 -13.66 10.81
CA SER A 209 14.12 -14.99 11.09
C SER A 209 12.59 -14.99 11.03
N MET A 210 11.96 -16.15 11.28
CA MET A 210 10.50 -16.29 11.23
C MET A 210 9.80 -15.35 12.21
N ASP A 211 10.31 -15.29 13.44
CA ASP A 211 9.68 -14.60 14.57
C ASP A 211 10.61 -13.57 15.24
N ALA A 212 11.77 -13.28 14.64
CA ALA A 212 12.73 -12.32 15.21
C ALA A 212 13.66 -11.69 14.17
N PHE A 213 14.12 -10.47 14.45
CA PHE A 213 15.26 -9.85 13.80
C PHE A 213 16.22 -9.25 14.84
N ALA A 214 17.44 -8.94 14.40
CA ALA A 214 18.47 -8.34 15.25
C ALA A 214 18.76 -6.90 14.83
N VAL A 215 19.10 -6.06 15.81
CA VAL A 215 19.53 -4.68 15.63
C VAL A 215 20.87 -4.46 16.31
N GLU A 216 21.72 -3.65 15.68
CA GLU A 216 22.95 -3.16 16.30
C GLU A 216 22.63 -2.04 17.29
N LEU A 217 23.22 -2.11 18.50
CA LEU A 217 23.08 -1.13 19.57
C LEU A 217 24.44 -0.49 19.86
N ASP A 218 24.43 0.77 20.28
CA ASP A 218 25.64 1.49 20.72
C ASP A 218 26.11 1.09 22.12
N ARG A 219 25.21 0.57 22.96
CA ARG A 219 25.45 0.16 24.34
C ARG A 219 24.47 -0.92 24.76
N GLU A 220 24.67 -1.46 25.96
CA GLU A 220 23.67 -2.29 26.61
C GLU A 220 22.39 -1.47 26.88
N LEU A 221 21.25 -2.02 26.46
CA LEU A 221 19.93 -1.48 26.76
C LEU A 221 19.10 -2.54 27.49
N PRO A 222 18.16 -2.15 28.36
CA PRO A 222 17.29 -3.09 29.04
C PRO A 222 16.39 -3.88 28.07
N VAL A 223 16.10 -5.14 28.41
CA VAL A 223 14.97 -5.87 27.82
C VAL A 223 13.68 -5.09 28.09
N GLY A 224 12.77 -5.04 27.11
CA GLY A 224 11.57 -4.21 27.13
C GLY A 224 11.77 -2.79 26.59
N THR A 225 13.00 -2.40 26.22
CA THR A 225 13.23 -1.10 25.55
C THR A 225 12.37 -0.99 24.30
N PRO A 226 11.58 0.10 24.13
CA PRO A 226 10.69 0.26 22.98
C PRO A 226 11.42 0.28 21.64
N VAL A 227 10.80 -0.36 20.65
CA VAL A 227 11.26 -0.38 19.26
C VAL A 227 10.14 0.08 18.34
N THR A 228 10.37 1.11 17.53
CA THR A 228 9.45 1.54 16.48
C THR A 228 9.89 0.96 15.14
N LEU A 229 9.00 0.18 14.53
CA LEU A 229 9.18 -0.46 13.23
C LEU A 229 8.56 0.36 12.10
N LEU A 230 7.46 1.07 12.37
CA LEU A 230 6.82 1.97 11.41
C LEU A 230 6.12 3.10 12.17
N GLY A 231 6.18 4.32 11.64
CA GLY A 231 5.71 5.53 12.30
C GLY A 231 6.82 6.23 13.09
N HIS A 232 6.51 7.39 13.68
CA HIS A 232 7.44 8.21 14.49
C HIS A 232 8.84 8.39 13.85
N GLY A 233 8.87 8.72 12.56
CA GLY A 233 10.12 8.93 11.81
C GLY A 233 10.75 7.66 11.24
N VAL A 234 10.03 6.54 11.20
CA VAL A 234 10.34 5.36 10.36
C VAL A 234 9.24 5.22 9.31
N SER A 235 9.55 5.45 8.04
CA SER A 235 8.55 5.46 6.96
C SER A 235 8.50 4.13 6.20
N ALA A 236 7.32 3.79 5.68
CA ALA A 236 7.13 2.61 4.84
C ALA A 236 7.95 2.70 3.55
N GLU A 237 8.11 3.91 3.00
CA GLU A 237 8.89 4.20 1.80
C GLU A 237 10.39 3.94 2.02
N ALA A 238 10.92 4.28 3.20
CA ALA A 238 12.31 3.98 3.56
C ALA A 238 12.57 2.47 3.61
N HIS A 239 11.65 1.71 4.21
CA HIS A 239 11.70 0.26 4.18
C HIS A 239 11.57 -0.30 2.76
N ALA A 240 10.67 0.25 1.95
CA ALA A 240 10.40 -0.20 0.59
C ALA A 240 11.64 -0.04 -0.31
N ARG A 241 12.35 1.08 -0.18
CA ARG A 241 13.64 1.31 -0.87
C ARG A 241 14.69 0.26 -0.52
N VAL A 242 14.82 -0.10 0.75
CA VAL A 242 15.77 -1.14 1.18
C VAL A 242 15.36 -2.53 0.66
N ALA A 243 14.07 -2.84 0.72
CA ALA A 243 13.54 -4.13 0.27
C ALA A 243 13.43 -4.27 -1.26
N GLY A 244 13.64 -3.19 -2.02
CA GLY A 244 13.47 -3.19 -3.48
C GLY A 244 12.02 -3.40 -3.91
N THR A 245 11.06 -2.82 -3.18
CA THR A 245 9.62 -2.90 -3.49
C THR A 245 8.93 -1.55 -3.25
N ILE A 246 7.59 -1.53 -3.17
CA ILE A 246 6.74 -0.39 -2.87
C ILE A 246 6.13 -0.49 -1.46
N ALA A 247 5.84 0.66 -0.84
CA ALA A 247 5.28 0.74 0.51
C ALA A 247 3.96 -0.04 0.65
N TYR A 248 3.13 -0.04 -0.40
CA TYR A 248 1.89 -0.82 -0.48
C TYR A 248 2.10 -2.29 -0.15
N GLU A 249 3.14 -2.91 -0.71
CA GLU A 249 3.42 -4.33 -0.52
C GLU A 249 3.82 -4.60 0.94
N LEU A 250 4.62 -3.70 1.52
CA LEU A 250 5.06 -3.83 2.92
C LEU A 250 3.89 -3.76 3.89
N VAL A 251 3.04 -2.72 3.80
CA VAL A 251 1.97 -2.50 4.79
C VAL A 251 0.85 -3.53 4.66
N THR A 252 0.57 -4.02 3.44
CA THR A 252 -0.40 -5.10 3.23
C THR A 252 0.13 -6.47 3.66
N GLY A 253 1.46 -6.61 3.77
CA GLY A 253 2.11 -7.82 4.25
C GLY A 253 2.17 -7.95 5.78
N ILE A 254 1.77 -6.92 6.53
CA ILE A 254 1.77 -6.97 8.00
C ILE A 254 0.70 -7.94 8.49
N ASN A 255 1.12 -8.99 9.18
CA ASN A 255 0.22 -9.96 9.78
C ASN A 255 -0.27 -9.42 11.12
N SER A 256 -1.48 -8.89 11.12
CA SER A 256 -2.15 -8.34 12.31
C SER A 256 -3.12 -9.32 12.98
N SER A 257 -2.97 -10.62 12.72
CA SER A 257 -3.74 -11.66 13.41
C SER A 257 -3.58 -11.53 14.94
N PRO A 258 -4.64 -11.77 15.74
CA PRO A 258 -4.55 -11.73 17.21
C PRO A 258 -3.49 -12.67 17.81
N GLU A 259 -3.09 -13.71 17.07
CA GLU A 259 -2.01 -14.62 17.48
C GLU A 259 -0.61 -14.00 17.37
N ARG A 260 -0.47 -12.95 16.55
CA ARG A 260 0.81 -12.30 16.21
C ARG A 260 0.92 -10.88 16.75
N ALA A 261 -0.19 -10.14 16.77
CA ALA A 261 -0.19 -8.72 17.11
C ALA A 261 -1.44 -8.30 17.89
N ARG A 262 -1.28 -7.23 18.69
CA ARG A 262 -2.41 -6.47 19.23
C ARG A 262 -2.69 -5.29 18.31
N ARG A 263 -3.86 -5.27 17.66
CA ARG A 263 -4.32 -4.14 16.87
C ARG A 263 -5.11 -3.16 17.74
N MET A 264 -4.78 -1.87 17.64
CA MET A 264 -5.53 -0.78 18.25
C MET A 264 -5.91 0.22 17.15
N VAL A 265 -7.13 0.75 17.24
CA VAL A 265 -7.60 1.85 16.38
C VAL A 265 -7.81 3.04 17.31
N THR A 266 -7.14 4.13 17.02
CA THR A 266 -7.26 5.39 17.76
C THR A 266 -7.97 6.37 16.85
N ASP A 267 -9.20 6.77 17.20
CA ASP A 267 -9.80 7.95 16.60
C ASP A 267 -9.09 9.18 17.19
N SER A 268 -8.44 9.95 16.33
CA SER A 268 -7.82 11.24 16.65
C SER A 268 -8.84 12.37 16.51
#